data_AF-A0A535RM66-F1
#
_entry.id   AF-A0A535RM66-F1
#
_cell.length_a   1.000
_cell.length_b   1.000
_cell.length_c   1.000
_cell.angle_alpha   90.00
_cell.angle_beta   90.00
_cell.angle_gamma   90.00
#
_symmetry.space_group_name_H-M   'P 1'
#
loop_
_entity.id
_entity.type
_entity.pdbx_description
1 polymer ?
#
loop_
_entity_poly.entity_id
_entity_poly.type
_entity_poly.pdbx_seq_one_letter_code
_entity_poly.pdbx_strand_id
1 'polypeptide(L)'
;MNIFEFRDRLIGDYASYIESFIQIREHQSEAISVARSGASYVLTTGTGSGKSLAYIVPIVDYVLRHGSGKGIQAIVVYPMNALANSQLKELEKFLCLGYPNKKGPVTFERYTGQESEEERERIRVNRPDILLTNYVMLELILTRSTDAPLIASSMLRFLVLDELHTYRGRQGADVALLARRVQDRMGTSGLQYVGTSATLAGAGTYDERRVGVATMASRMFGTVVRPEHVIGETLTRTTNGWDEGDPAFVRALTERVQDAGYVPPRDYQSFVADPLSTWIESTFGVRQEGERLVRSIPRSISLEKEGAAAELSRVTGVHILRCITAIQQALLAGYECEPHPETGAAPFAFRLHQFISKGDTIYASLETKPHLTLQRQQYVPG
;
A
#
# COMPACT_ATOMS: atom_id res chain seq x y z
N MET A 1 -2.05 -15.41 -42.99
CA MET A 1 -1.89 -14.51 -41.84
C MET A 1 -0.77 -13.54 -42.14
N ASN A 2 -1.06 -12.24 -42.24
CA ASN A 2 -0.08 -11.20 -42.48
C ASN A 2 0.78 -10.97 -41.21
N ILE A 3 2.01 -10.45 -41.35
CA ILE A 3 2.86 -10.08 -40.22
C ILE A 3 2.17 -9.16 -39.20
N PHE A 4 1.24 -8.31 -39.62
CA PHE A 4 0.43 -7.49 -38.72
C PHE A 4 -0.57 -8.31 -37.91
N GLU A 5 -1.29 -9.24 -38.54
CA GLU A 5 -2.21 -10.15 -37.84
C GLU A 5 -1.46 -11.09 -36.88
N PHE A 6 -0.28 -11.57 -37.27
CA PHE A 6 0.56 -12.38 -36.40
C PHE A 6 1.04 -11.59 -35.18
N ARG A 7 1.53 -10.35 -35.38
CA ARG A 7 1.92 -9.46 -34.29
C ARG A 7 0.74 -9.19 -33.35
N ASP A 8 -0.41 -8.84 -33.89
CA ASP A 8 -1.57 -8.46 -33.08
C ASP A 8 -2.13 -9.66 -32.30
N ARG A 9 -2.10 -10.86 -32.90
CA ARG A 9 -2.40 -12.11 -32.19
C ARG A 9 -1.39 -12.42 -31.10
N LEU A 10 -0.10 -12.25 -31.37
CA LEU A 10 0.96 -12.52 -30.39
C LEU A 10 0.92 -11.52 -29.23
N ILE A 11 0.59 -10.25 -29.50
CA ILE A 11 0.29 -9.23 -28.49
C ILE A 11 -0.96 -9.61 -27.70
N GLY A 12 -2.03 -10.08 -28.36
CA GLY A 12 -3.26 -10.53 -27.71
C GLY A 12 -3.04 -11.74 -26.78
N ASP A 13 -2.30 -12.74 -27.25
CA ASP A 13 -1.94 -13.93 -26.46
C ASP A 13 -1.03 -13.54 -25.27
N TYR A 14 -0.08 -12.62 -25.47
CA TYR A 14 0.75 -12.09 -24.39
C TYR A 14 -0.03 -11.22 -23.41
N ALA A 15 -0.97 -10.39 -23.89
CA ALA A 15 -1.83 -9.57 -23.05
C ALA A 15 -2.72 -10.46 -22.19
N SER A 16 -3.35 -11.49 -22.78
CA SER A 16 -4.14 -12.48 -22.04
C SER A 16 -3.30 -13.26 -21.02
N TYR A 17 -2.07 -13.63 -21.37
CA TYR A 17 -1.12 -14.24 -20.43
C TYR A 17 -0.73 -13.26 -19.32
N ILE A 18 -0.40 -12.00 -19.63
CA ILE A 18 -0.03 -10.99 -18.62
C ILE A 18 -1.22 -10.68 -17.70
N GLU A 19 -2.42 -10.52 -18.24
CA GLU A 19 -3.65 -10.33 -17.47
C GLU A 19 -3.95 -11.53 -16.56
N SER A 20 -3.45 -12.73 -16.91
CA SER A 20 -3.57 -13.91 -16.06
C SER A 20 -2.67 -13.86 -14.81
N PHE A 21 -1.70 -12.93 -14.68
CA PHE A 21 -0.84 -12.82 -13.48
C PHE A 21 -0.54 -11.39 -13.00
N ILE A 22 -0.86 -10.34 -13.76
CA ILE A 22 -0.76 -8.93 -13.35
C ILE A 22 -2.11 -8.24 -13.60
N GLN A 23 -2.90 -8.08 -12.53
CA GLN A 23 -4.07 -7.21 -12.55
C GLN A 23 -3.69 -5.82 -12.04
N ILE A 24 -3.71 -4.83 -12.93
CA ILE A 24 -3.43 -3.44 -12.58
C ILE A 24 -4.66 -2.83 -11.89
N ARG A 25 -4.48 -2.36 -10.67
CA ARG A 25 -5.51 -1.66 -9.90
C ARG A 25 -5.66 -0.22 -10.39
N GLU A 26 -6.84 0.36 -10.19
CA GLU A 26 -7.15 1.72 -10.66
C GLU A 26 -6.13 2.77 -10.21
N HIS A 27 -5.75 2.75 -8.93
CA HIS A 27 -4.73 3.66 -8.39
C HIS A 27 -3.33 3.47 -9.02
N GLN A 28 -3.00 2.27 -9.49
CA GLN A 28 -1.76 2.01 -10.24
C GLN A 28 -1.87 2.58 -11.65
N SER A 29 -3.02 2.40 -12.33
CA SER A 29 -3.29 3.01 -13.64
C SER A 29 -3.25 4.53 -13.59
N GLU A 30 -3.88 5.15 -12.58
CA GLU A 30 -3.85 6.60 -12.35
C GLU A 30 -2.40 7.07 -12.12
N ALA A 31 -1.64 6.36 -11.30
CA ALA A 31 -0.24 6.69 -11.04
C ALA A 31 0.64 6.58 -12.29
N ILE A 32 0.43 5.56 -13.13
CA ILE A 32 1.13 5.42 -14.41
C ILE A 32 0.77 6.59 -15.34
N SER A 33 -0.50 7.00 -15.38
CA SER A 33 -0.96 8.15 -16.18
C SER A 33 -0.31 9.45 -15.73
N VAL A 34 -0.34 9.74 -14.42
CA VAL A 34 0.33 10.92 -13.86
C VAL A 34 1.85 10.85 -14.07
N ALA A 35 2.45 9.67 -13.91
CA ALA A 35 3.87 9.48 -14.12
C ALA A 35 4.28 9.86 -15.56
N ARG A 36 3.50 9.44 -16.56
CA ARG A 36 3.72 9.76 -17.98
C ARG A 36 3.65 11.26 -18.29
N SER A 37 2.88 12.04 -17.52
CA SER A 37 2.85 13.51 -17.67
C SER A 37 4.15 14.18 -17.19
N GLY A 38 5.00 13.47 -16.46
CA GLY A 38 6.20 14.00 -15.81
C GLY A 38 5.95 14.72 -14.49
N ALA A 39 4.69 14.78 -14.02
CA ALA A 39 4.36 15.42 -12.75
C ALA A 39 4.71 14.54 -11.55
N SER A 40 5.15 15.17 -10.45
CA SER A 40 5.35 14.47 -9.18
C SER A 40 4.01 14.12 -8.54
N TYR A 41 3.94 12.96 -7.87
CA TYR A 41 2.68 12.41 -7.33
C TYR A 41 2.88 11.67 -6.02
N VAL A 42 1.78 11.44 -5.30
CA VAL A 42 1.77 10.69 -4.05
C VAL A 42 0.66 9.66 -4.06
N LEU A 43 0.99 8.41 -3.76
CA LEU A 43 -0.01 7.36 -3.51
C LEU A 43 -0.34 7.29 -2.02
N THR A 44 -1.62 7.36 -1.69
CA THR A 44 -2.15 7.26 -0.33
C THR A 44 -3.15 6.11 -0.22
N THR A 45 -2.66 4.88 -0.43
CA THR A 45 -3.47 3.66 -0.43
C THR A 45 -3.01 2.70 0.67
N GLY A 46 -3.92 1.84 1.14
CA GLY A 46 -3.66 0.90 2.23
C GLY A 46 -2.42 0.01 2.03
N THR A 47 -1.87 -0.51 3.12
CA THR A 47 -0.77 -1.50 3.06
C THR A 47 -1.21 -2.74 2.30
N GLY A 48 -0.35 -3.30 1.45
CA GLY A 48 -0.67 -4.48 0.65
C GLY A 48 -1.56 -4.23 -0.57
N SER A 49 -1.89 -2.98 -0.91
CA SER A 49 -2.66 -2.60 -2.11
C SER A 49 -1.88 -2.69 -3.42
N GLY A 50 -0.57 -2.95 -3.36
CA GLY A 50 0.30 -3.00 -4.55
C GLY A 50 0.91 -1.64 -4.95
N LYS A 51 1.09 -0.70 -4.01
CA LYS A 51 1.72 0.61 -4.25
C LYS A 51 3.03 0.55 -5.03
N SER A 52 3.81 -0.51 -4.84
CA SER A 52 5.11 -0.67 -5.50
C SER A 52 5.03 -0.62 -7.02
N LEU A 53 4.04 -1.29 -7.63
CA LEU A 53 3.88 -1.28 -9.09
C LEU A 53 3.55 0.10 -9.63
N ALA A 54 2.92 0.98 -8.83
CA ALA A 54 2.56 2.33 -9.22
C ALA A 54 3.78 3.25 -9.45
N TYR A 55 4.96 2.88 -8.95
CA TYR A 55 6.22 3.57 -9.28
C TYR A 55 7.21 2.66 -10.03
N ILE A 56 7.20 1.34 -9.83
CA ILE A 56 8.08 0.41 -10.56
C ILE A 56 7.75 0.42 -12.05
N VAL A 57 6.47 0.34 -12.44
CA VAL A 57 6.08 0.33 -13.86
C VAL A 57 6.56 1.57 -14.61
N PRO A 58 6.33 2.82 -14.15
CA PRO A 58 6.83 3.99 -14.86
C PRO A 58 8.37 4.10 -14.85
N ILE A 59 9.04 3.64 -13.79
CA ILE A 59 10.51 3.58 -13.75
C ILE A 59 11.03 2.62 -14.83
N VAL A 60 10.49 1.40 -14.87
CA VAL A 60 10.92 0.38 -15.84
C VAL A 60 10.61 0.81 -17.27
N ASP A 61 9.42 1.36 -17.55
CA ASP A 61 9.08 1.93 -18.86
C ASP A 61 10.09 3.01 -19.29
N TYR A 62 10.49 3.89 -18.37
CA TYR A 62 11.50 4.90 -18.65
C TYR A 62 12.86 4.28 -19.00
N VAL A 63 13.34 3.31 -18.21
CA VAL A 63 14.64 2.65 -18.48
C VAL A 63 14.61 1.92 -19.83
N LEU A 64 13.52 1.22 -20.14
CA LEU A 64 13.38 0.50 -21.42
C LEU A 64 13.41 1.46 -22.62
N ARG A 65 12.84 2.65 -22.50
CA ARG A 65 12.83 3.66 -23.58
C ARG A 65 14.15 4.42 -23.73
N HIS A 66 14.85 4.66 -22.62
CA HIS A 66 16.07 5.49 -22.61
C HIS A 66 17.36 4.66 -22.60
N GLY A 67 17.26 3.35 -22.39
CA GLY A 67 18.35 2.38 -22.38
C GLY A 67 18.98 2.20 -21.00
N SER A 68 19.31 0.95 -20.69
CA SER A 68 20.03 0.53 -19.48
C SER A 68 21.53 0.83 -19.55
N GLY A 69 22.21 0.86 -18.40
CA GLY A 69 23.68 0.97 -18.29
C GLY A 69 24.22 2.39 -18.43
N LYS A 70 23.34 3.40 -18.40
CA LYS A 70 23.70 4.83 -18.48
C LYS A 70 23.89 5.50 -17.11
N GLY A 71 24.06 4.68 -16.07
CA GLY A 71 24.04 5.09 -14.68
C GLY A 71 22.62 5.11 -14.09
N ILE A 72 22.51 5.61 -12.87
CA ILE A 72 21.27 5.55 -12.09
C ILE A 72 20.19 6.43 -12.72
N GLN A 73 19.04 5.83 -13.01
CA GLN A 73 17.85 6.48 -13.57
C GLN A 73 16.70 6.59 -12.55
N ALA A 74 16.72 5.75 -11.51
CA ALA A 74 15.80 5.85 -10.39
C ALA A 74 16.48 5.53 -9.05
N ILE A 75 16.14 6.28 -8.02
CA ILE A 75 16.51 5.99 -6.62
C ILE A 75 15.22 5.76 -5.84
N VAL A 76 15.13 4.62 -5.16
CA VAL A 76 14.02 4.31 -4.26
C VAL A 76 14.52 4.27 -2.83
N VAL A 77 14.00 5.19 -2.01
CA VAL A 77 14.38 5.37 -0.62
C VAL A 77 13.33 4.72 0.28
N TYR A 78 13.75 3.71 1.01
CA TYR A 78 12.92 3.02 2.00
C TYR A 78 13.26 3.49 3.42
N PRO A 79 12.29 3.53 4.34
CA PRO A 79 12.56 3.88 5.74
C PRO A 79 13.27 2.75 6.49
N MET A 80 13.17 1.51 6.01
CA MET A 80 13.72 0.31 6.66
C MET A 80 14.38 -0.62 5.65
N ASN A 81 15.52 -1.21 6.02
CA ASN A 81 16.23 -2.17 5.16
C ASN A 81 15.38 -3.41 4.82
N ALA A 82 14.49 -3.84 5.73
CA ALA A 82 13.58 -4.95 5.47
C ALA A 82 12.66 -4.71 4.26
N LEU A 83 12.20 -3.45 4.07
CA LEU A 83 11.41 -3.07 2.89
C LEU A 83 12.28 -3.11 1.64
N ALA A 84 13.49 -2.55 1.68
CA ALA A 84 14.43 -2.61 0.55
C ALA A 84 14.72 -4.07 0.12
N ASN A 85 14.91 -4.98 1.09
CA ASN A 85 15.14 -6.41 0.84
C ASN A 85 13.91 -7.09 0.22
N SER A 86 12.71 -6.75 0.70
CA SER A 86 11.46 -7.26 0.12
C SER A 86 11.29 -6.78 -1.33
N GLN A 87 11.61 -5.52 -1.61
CA GLN A 87 11.42 -4.91 -2.92
C GLN A 87 12.46 -5.38 -3.93
N LEU A 88 13.68 -5.69 -3.48
CA LEU A 88 14.69 -6.36 -4.31
C LEU A 88 14.15 -7.69 -4.87
N LYS A 89 13.57 -8.53 -4.00
CA LYS A 89 12.97 -9.81 -4.39
C LYS A 89 11.77 -9.65 -5.32
N GLU A 90 10.97 -8.60 -5.14
CA GLU A 90 9.87 -8.30 -6.06
C GLU A 90 10.40 -7.89 -7.45
N LEU A 91 11.41 -7.01 -7.53
CA LEU A 91 12.05 -6.67 -8.80
C LEU A 91 12.67 -7.90 -9.49
N GLU A 92 13.30 -8.80 -8.75
CA GLU A 92 13.81 -10.07 -9.30
C GLU A 92 12.70 -10.90 -9.96
N LYS A 93 11.51 -10.96 -9.36
CA LYS A 93 10.38 -11.68 -9.94
C LYS A 93 9.94 -11.05 -11.27
N PHE A 94 9.82 -9.72 -11.31
CA PHE A 94 9.30 -9.02 -12.49
C PHE A 94 10.32 -8.86 -13.61
N LEU A 95 11.59 -8.65 -13.27
CA LEU A 95 12.62 -8.25 -14.24
C LEU A 95 13.57 -9.38 -14.62
N CYS A 96 13.69 -10.44 -13.81
CA CYS A 96 14.65 -11.51 -14.09
C CYS A 96 14.00 -12.83 -14.54
N LEU A 97 12.79 -13.13 -14.07
CA LEU A 97 12.10 -14.36 -14.49
C LEU A 97 11.74 -14.29 -15.97
N GLY A 98 11.97 -15.40 -16.69
CA GLY A 98 11.72 -15.50 -18.14
C GLY A 98 12.87 -15.00 -19.02
N TYR A 99 13.90 -14.34 -18.48
CA TYR A 99 15.07 -13.90 -19.23
C TYR A 99 16.25 -14.89 -19.14
N PRO A 100 17.06 -15.03 -20.22
CA PRO A 100 18.27 -15.85 -20.19
C PRO A 100 19.20 -15.46 -19.04
N ASN A 101 19.73 -16.45 -18.32
CA ASN A 101 20.62 -16.26 -17.16
C ASN A 101 20.02 -15.38 -16.04
N LYS A 102 18.70 -15.21 -15.99
CA LYS A 102 18.01 -14.30 -15.05
C LYS A 102 18.50 -12.85 -15.16
N LYS A 103 18.90 -12.42 -16.37
CA LYS A 103 19.37 -11.06 -16.63
C LYS A 103 18.33 -10.31 -17.44
N GLY A 104 17.54 -9.50 -16.74
CA GLY A 104 16.57 -8.60 -17.35
C GLY A 104 17.17 -7.45 -18.14
N PRO A 105 16.35 -6.74 -18.92
CA PRO A 105 16.75 -5.53 -19.65
C PRO A 105 16.96 -4.31 -18.77
N VAL A 106 16.60 -4.39 -17.48
CA VAL A 106 16.73 -3.32 -16.48
C VAL A 106 17.53 -3.85 -15.29
N THR A 107 18.61 -3.15 -14.93
CA THR A 107 19.47 -3.50 -13.81
C THR A 107 19.05 -2.77 -12.54
N PHE A 108 19.12 -3.46 -11.41
CA PHE A 108 18.77 -2.90 -10.11
C PHE A 108 19.67 -3.50 -9.04
N GLU A 109 20.09 -2.68 -8.09
CA GLU A 109 20.94 -3.11 -6.97
C GLU A 109 20.50 -2.44 -5.68
N ARG A 110 20.75 -3.13 -4.57
CA ARG A 110 20.51 -2.63 -3.22
C ARG A 110 21.81 -2.05 -2.66
N TYR A 111 21.75 -0.84 -2.13
CA TYR A 111 22.90 -0.17 -1.53
C TYR A 111 22.50 0.43 -0.18
N THR A 112 22.79 -0.31 0.89
CA THR A 112 22.44 0.01 2.28
C THR A 112 23.67 -0.21 3.19
N GLY A 113 23.41 -0.27 4.50
CA GLY A 113 24.41 -0.64 5.49
C GLY A 113 24.74 -2.14 5.54
N GLN A 114 24.05 -3.00 4.77
CA GLN A 114 24.15 -4.46 4.90
C GLN A 114 25.11 -5.12 3.89
N GLU A 115 25.48 -4.40 2.84
CA GLU A 115 26.36 -4.85 1.76
C GLU A 115 27.82 -4.83 2.22
N SER A 116 28.59 -5.84 1.80
CA SER A 116 30.03 -5.89 2.02
C SER A 116 30.75 -4.79 1.21
N GLU A 117 32.01 -4.52 1.54
CA GLU A 117 32.77 -3.51 0.79
C GLU A 117 33.02 -3.94 -0.65
N GLU A 118 33.22 -5.24 -0.89
CA GLU A 118 33.35 -5.81 -2.24
C GLU A 118 32.05 -5.64 -3.05
N GLU A 119 30.89 -5.85 -2.42
CA GLU A 119 29.59 -5.62 -3.06
C GLU A 119 29.39 -4.14 -3.40
N ARG A 120 29.72 -3.23 -2.47
CA ARG A 120 29.64 -1.79 -2.71
C ARG A 120 30.55 -1.36 -3.86
N GLU A 121 31.78 -1.88 -3.91
CA GLU A 121 32.70 -1.59 -4.99
C GLU A 121 32.18 -2.08 -6.33
N ARG A 122 31.62 -3.31 -6.37
CA ARG A 122 30.96 -3.84 -7.57
C ARG A 122 29.85 -2.91 -8.06
N ILE A 123 29.01 -2.38 -7.16
CA ILE A 123 27.89 -1.49 -7.50
C ILE A 123 28.39 -0.12 -7.97
N ARG A 124 29.46 0.41 -7.36
CA ARG A 124 30.09 1.68 -7.80
C ARG A 124 30.65 1.58 -9.22
N VAL A 125 31.29 0.46 -9.55
CA VAL A 125 31.82 0.19 -10.89
C VAL A 125 30.68 -0.11 -11.88
N ASN A 126 29.78 -1.03 -11.52
CA ASN A 126 28.67 -1.48 -12.34
C ASN A 126 27.36 -0.84 -11.87
N ARG A 127 27.23 0.44 -12.16
CA ARG A 127 26.11 1.27 -11.69
C ARG A 127 24.77 0.70 -12.21
N PRO A 128 23.79 0.45 -11.32
CA PRO A 128 22.48 -0.05 -11.73
C PRO A 128 21.64 1.07 -12.35
N ASP A 129 20.55 0.71 -13.04
CA ASP A 129 19.54 1.67 -13.48
C ASP A 129 18.63 2.10 -12.32
N ILE A 130 18.32 1.17 -11.41
CA ILE A 130 17.49 1.40 -10.22
C ILE A 130 18.33 1.12 -8.96
N LEU A 131 18.49 2.13 -8.12
CA LEU A 131 19.15 1.99 -6.82
C LEU A 131 18.13 1.91 -5.69
N LEU A 132 18.12 0.81 -4.93
CA LEU A 132 17.32 0.66 -3.73
C LEU A 132 18.16 1.00 -2.50
N THR A 133 17.73 1.97 -1.69
CA THR A 133 18.53 2.45 -0.57
C THR A 133 17.65 2.93 0.59
N ASN A 134 18.28 3.47 1.64
CA ASN A 134 17.60 4.18 2.72
C ASN A 134 18.16 5.61 2.83
N TYR A 135 17.46 6.48 3.55
CA TYR A 135 17.82 7.91 3.58
C TYR A 135 19.22 8.18 4.18
N VAL A 136 19.66 7.37 5.16
CA VAL A 136 21.00 7.50 5.75
C VAL A 136 22.07 7.14 4.72
N MET A 137 21.84 6.06 3.97
CA MET A 137 22.82 5.60 3.00
C MET A 137 22.87 6.53 1.77
N LEU A 138 21.73 7.11 1.38
CA LEU A 138 21.67 8.14 0.35
C LEU A 138 22.43 9.41 0.76
N GLU A 139 22.35 9.84 2.02
CA GLU A 139 23.16 10.95 2.54
C GLU A 139 24.66 10.68 2.40
N LEU A 140 25.08 9.46 2.72
CA LEU A 140 26.48 9.04 2.59
C LEU A 140 26.92 8.94 1.14
N ILE A 141 26.07 8.44 0.22
CA ILE A 141 26.34 8.44 -1.21
C ILE A 141 26.61 9.86 -1.73
N LEU A 142 25.86 10.85 -1.25
CA LEU A 142 26.03 12.25 -1.67
C LEU A 142 27.29 12.92 -1.12
N THR A 143 27.80 12.45 0.02
CA THR A 143 28.87 13.13 0.78
C THR A 143 30.23 12.44 0.67
N ARG A 144 30.26 11.12 0.41
CA ARG A 144 31.52 10.35 0.30
C ARG A 144 32.12 10.47 -1.09
N SER A 145 33.40 10.78 -1.16
CA SER A 145 34.16 10.80 -2.42
C SER A 145 34.22 9.42 -3.09
N THR A 146 34.27 8.35 -2.31
CA THR A 146 34.25 6.96 -2.82
C THR A 146 32.97 6.65 -3.59
N ASP A 147 31.84 7.24 -3.18
CA ASP A 147 30.52 6.95 -3.75
C ASP A 147 30.14 7.93 -4.87
N ALA A 148 31.00 8.93 -5.14
CA ALA A 148 30.82 9.91 -6.21
C ALA A 148 30.51 9.30 -7.60
N PRO A 149 31.06 8.13 -8.02
CA PRO A 149 30.71 7.52 -9.29
C PRO A 149 29.21 7.18 -9.45
N LEU A 150 28.52 6.84 -8.35
CA LEU A 150 27.09 6.51 -8.36
C LEU A 150 26.23 7.71 -8.78
N ILE A 151 26.64 8.91 -8.36
CA ILE A 151 25.91 10.16 -8.56
C ILE A 151 26.50 11.04 -9.68
N ALA A 152 27.45 10.50 -10.44
CA ALA A 152 28.04 11.20 -11.58
C ALA A 152 27.17 11.17 -12.84
N SER A 153 26.01 10.51 -12.82
CA SER A 153 25.08 10.43 -13.97
C SER A 153 24.01 11.52 -13.88
N SER A 154 23.71 12.15 -15.02
CA SER A 154 22.59 13.09 -15.18
C SER A 154 21.28 12.42 -15.61
N MET A 155 21.22 11.08 -15.63
CA MET A 155 20.07 10.32 -16.14
C MET A 155 18.95 10.11 -15.10
N LEU A 156 19.15 10.57 -13.86
CA LEU A 156 18.19 10.37 -12.78
C LEU A 156 16.85 11.04 -13.13
N ARG A 157 15.81 10.22 -13.30
CA ARG A 157 14.45 10.66 -13.58
C ARG A 157 13.53 10.54 -12.39
N PHE A 158 13.72 9.53 -11.54
CA PHE A 158 12.82 9.25 -10.43
C PHE A 158 13.52 9.27 -9.08
N LEU A 159 12.94 9.99 -8.12
CA LEU A 159 13.26 9.84 -6.70
C LEU A 159 12.01 9.44 -5.94
N VAL A 160 11.97 8.19 -5.50
CA VAL A 160 10.82 7.63 -4.78
C VAL A 160 11.13 7.66 -3.28
N LEU A 161 10.23 8.25 -2.50
CA LEU A 161 10.26 8.22 -1.03
C LEU A 161 9.10 7.34 -0.55
N ASP A 162 9.44 6.11 -0.14
CA ASP A 162 8.46 5.15 0.34
C ASP A 162 8.06 5.44 1.80
N GLU A 163 6.79 5.22 2.13
CA GLU A 163 6.22 5.45 3.44
C GLU A 163 6.51 6.85 4.00
N LEU A 164 6.18 7.89 3.23
CA LEU A 164 6.31 9.30 3.58
C LEU A 164 5.77 9.64 4.98
N HIS A 165 4.76 8.90 5.43
CA HIS A 165 4.18 9.06 6.75
C HIS A 165 5.17 8.78 7.90
N THR A 166 6.27 8.08 7.65
CA THR A 166 7.34 7.82 8.62
C THR A 166 8.29 9.01 8.79
N TYR A 167 8.41 9.87 7.78
CA TYR A 167 9.28 11.03 7.80
C TYR A 167 8.59 12.24 8.46
N ARG A 168 8.65 12.32 9.79
CA ARG A 168 8.03 13.39 10.59
C ARG A 168 9.05 14.13 11.46
N GLY A 169 8.67 15.32 11.94
CA GLY A 169 9.51 16.14 12.82
C GLY A 169 10.88 16.42 12.21
N ARG A 170 11.94 16.30 13.03
CA ARG A 170 13.33 16.53 12.61
C ARG A 170 13.75 15.62 11.45
N GLN A 171 13.43 14.33 11.53
CA GLN A 171 13.78 13.37 10.48
C GLN A 171 13.14 13.75 9.14
N GLY A 172 11.88 14.21 9.16
CA GLY A 172 11.21 14.70 7.95
C GLY A 172 11.91 15.91 7.32
N ALA A 173 12.40 16.85 8.14
CA ALA A 173 13.17 17.99 7.65
C ALA A 173 14.52 17.54 7.03
N ASP A 174 15.21 16.59 7.66
CA ASP A 174 16.47 16.04 7.16
C ASP A 174 16.27 15.38 5.78
N VAL A 175 15.22 14.56 5.62
CA VAL A 175 14.89 13.90 4.34
C VAL A 175 14.47 14.92 3.28
N ALA A 176 13.76 15.98 3.65
CA ALA A 176 13.39 17.04 2.71
C ALA A 176 14.63 17.79 2.17
N LEU A 177 15.61 18.10 3.03
CA LEU A 177 16.87 18.70 2.60
C LEU A 177 17.71 17.73 1.75
N LEU A 178 17.72 16.45 2.11
CA LEU A 178 18.35 15.39 1.33
C LEU A 178 17.78 15.33 -0.09
N ALA A 179 16.46 15.35 -0.24
CA ALA A 179 15.78 15.34 -1.54
C ALA A 179 16.20 16.52 -2.45
N ARG A 180 16.42 17.70 -1.87
CA ARG A 180 16.94 18.89 -2.58
C ARG A 180 18.41 18.73 -2.96
N ARG A 181 19.24 18.18 -2.06
CA ARG A 181 20.65 17.87 -2.35
C ARG A 181 20.80 16.87 -3.49
N VAL A 182 19.93 15.86 -3.57
CA VAL A 182 19.92 14.92 -4.71
C VAL A 182 19.68 15.68 -6.02
N GLN A 183 18.65 16.54 -6.06
CA GLN A 183 18.34 17.31 -7.26
C GLN A 183 19.50 18.20 -7.69
N ASP A 184 20.09 18.94 -6.75
CA ASP A 184 21.22 19.83 -6.97
C ASP A 184 22.45 19.06 -7.48
N ARG A 185 22.79 17.95 -6.79
CA ARG A 185 24.00 17.17 -7.09
C ARG A 185 23.92 16.41 -8.41
N MET A 186 22.74 15.93 -8.77
CA MET A 186 22.52 15.17 -10.01
C MET A 186 22.26 16.11 -11.21
N GLY A 187 22.04 17.41 -10.98
CA GLY A 187 21.89 18.42 -12.03
C GLY A 187 20.69 18.20 -12.94
N THR A 188 19.61 17.60 -12.44
CA THR A 188 18.48 17.17 -13.26
C THR A 188 17.33 18.18 -13.19
N SER A 189 16.97 18.76 -14.35
CA SER A 189 15.84 19.71 -14.47
C SER A 189 14.47 19.02 -14.60
N GLY A 190 14.45 17.68 -14.61
CA GLY A 190 13.25 16.87 -14.80
C GLY A 190 13.09 15.76 -13.77
N LEU A 191 13.62 15.92 -12.55
CA LEU A 191 13.43 14.94 -11.49
C LEU A 191 11.96 14.84 -11.10
N GLN A 192 11.41 13.64 -11.18
CA GLN A 192 10.06 13.32 -10.79
C GLN A 192 10.07 12.64 -9.42
N TYR A 193 9.36 13.23 -8.48
CA TYR A 193 9.25 12.71 -7.13
C TYR A 193 8.00 11.85 -7.00
N VAL A 194 8.16 10.69 -6.36
CA VAL A 194 7.04 9.81 -6.07
C VAL A 194 7.00 9.53 -4.59
N GLY A 195 5.86 9.81 -3.96
CA GLY A 195 5.63 9.48 -2.56
C GLY A 195 4.69 8.30 -2.42
N THR A 196 4.90 7.48 -1.40
CA THR A 196 3.87 6.53 -0.98
C THR A 196 3.53 6.75 0.50
N SER A 197 2.30 6.45 0.87
CA SER A 197 1.82 6.50 2.25
C SER A 197 0.67 5.52 2.43
N ALA A 198 0.53 4.95 3.62
CA ALA A 198 -0.51 3.98 3.93
C ALA A 198 -1.93 4.56 3.84
N THR A 199 -2.17 5.81 4.24
CA THR A 199 -3.50 6.43 4.19
C THR A 199 -3.46 7.96 4.15
N LEU A 200 -4.52 8.57 3.62
CA LEU A 200 -4.90 9.96 3.84
C LEU A 200 -5.43 10.11 5.27
N ALA A 201 -4.53 10.29 6.24
CA ALA A 201 -4.91 10.60 7.62
C ALA A 201 -5.08 12.11 7.81
N GLY A 202 -6.21 12.53 8.38
CA GLY A 202 -6.53 13.94 8.63
C GLY A 202 -8.03 14.16 8.83
N ALA A 203 -8.41 15.27 9.46
CA ALA A 203 -9.79 15.71 9.52
C ALA A 203 -10.21 16.39 8.21
N GLY A 204 -11.50 16.37 7.91
CA GLY A 204 -12.08 17.03 6.72
C GLY A 204 -12.48 16.07 5.60
N THR A 205 -12.97 16.66 4.52
CA THR A 205 -13.41 15.97 3.30
C THR A 205 -12.24 15.29 2.60
N TYR A 206 -12.54 14.42 1.63
CA TYR A 206 -11.51 13.78 0.81
C TYR A 206 -10.62 14.80 0.08
N ASP A 207 -11.21 15.86 -0.50
CA ASP A 207 -10.46 16.88 -1.23
C ASP A 207 -9.59 17.75 -0.31
N GLU A 208 -10.10 18.11 0.88
CA GLU A 208 -9.29 18.80 1.90
C GLU A 208 -8.08 17.96 2.33
N ARG A 209 -8.28 16.64 2.52
CA ARG A 209 -7.19 15.71 2.83
C ARG A 209 -6.17 15.63 1.69
N ARG A 210 -6.60 15.63 0.42
CA ARG A 210 -5.69 15.68 -0.74
C ARG A 210 -4.87 16.95 -0.77
N VAL A 211 -5.49 18.10 -0.53
CA VAL A 211 -4.77 19.39 -0.43
C VAL A 211 -3.71 19.35 0.67
N GLY A 212 -4.04 18.79 1.83
CA GLY A 212 -3.10 18.61 2.93
C GLY A 212 -1.90 17.74 2.56
N VAL A 213 -2.13 16.58 1.95
CA VAL A 213 -1.05 15.68 1.49
C VAL A 213 -0.21 16.32 0.40
N ALA A 214 -0.84 16.96 -0.59
CA ALA A 214 -0.15 17.67 -1.66
C ALA A 214 0.77 18.77 -1.11
N THR A 215 0.30 19.53 -0.12
CA THR A 215 1.09 20.57 0.56
C THR A 215 2.29 19.97 1.30
N MET A 216 2.07 18.90 2.06
CA MET A 216 3.14 18.19 2.78
C MET A 216 4.18 17.61 1.82
N ALA A 217 3.74 16.92 0.77
CA ALA A 217 4.60 16.34 -0.24
C ALA A 217 5.38 17.40 -1.01
N SER A 218 4.75 18.53 -1.34
CA SER A 218 5.43 19.63 -2.01
C SER A 218 6.58 20.19 -1.18
N ARG A 219 6.36 20.33 0.13
CA ARG A 219 7.42 20.74 1.08
C ARG A 219 8.50 19.68 1.21
N MET A 220 8.13 18.40 1.29
CA MET A 220 9.10 17.29 1.37
C MET A 220 9.99 17.26 0.13
N PHE A 221 9.39 17.22 -1.07
CA PHE A 221 10.10 17.07 -2.33
C PHE A 221 10.83 18.35 -2.76
N GLY A 222 10.36 19.53 -2.33
CA GLY A 222 10.88 20.80 -2.82
C GLY A 222 10.37 21.18 -4.22
N THR A 223 9.33 20.51 -4.71
CA THR A 223 8.63 20.81 -5.97
C THR A 223 7.12 20.74 -5.77
N VAL A 224 6.34 21.36 -6.65
CA VAL A 224 4.88 21.37 -6.51
C VAL A 224 4.28 20.01 -6.85
N VAL A 225 3.54 19.45 -5.89
CA VAL A 225 2.61 18.34 -6.09
C VAL A 225 1.20 18.94 -6.05
N ARG A 226 0.42 18.71 -7.09
CA ARG A 226 -0.96 19.20 -7.15
C ARG A 226 -1.90 18.25 -6.40
N PRO A 227 -3.00 18.74 -5.80
CA PRO A 227 -4.00 17.88 -5.16
C PRO A 227 -4.51 16.77 -6.07
N GLU A 228 -4.71 17.06 -7.36
CA GLU A 228 -5.10 16.08 -8.39
C GLU A 228 -4.08 14.95 -8.60
N HIS A 229 -2.82 15.13 -8.19
CA HIS A 229 -1.77 14.10 -8.24
C HIS A 229 -1.57 13.38 -6.90
N VAL A 230 -2.45 13.62 -5.93
CA VAL A 230 -2.59 12.76 -4.76
C VAL A 230 -3.61 11.69 -5.09
N ILE A 231 -3.11 10.46 -5.20
CA ILE A 231 -3.81 9.29 -5.72
C ILE A 231 -4.24 8.43 -4.54
N GLY A 232 -5.55 8.37 -4.31
CA GLY A 232 -6.14 7.58 -3.24
C GLY A 232 -6.48 6.16 -3.67
N GLU A 233 -7.12 5.42 -2.76
CA GLU A 233 -7.76 4.16 -3.12
C GLU A 233 -9.14 4.42 -3.72
N THR A 234 -9.51 3.61 -4.72
CA THR A 234 -10.90 3.45 -5.16
C THR A 234 -11.43 2.16 -4.55
N LEU A 235 -12.48 2.29 -3.75
CA LEU A 235 -13.13 1.18 -3.07
C LEU A 235 -14.42 0.84 -3.80
N THR A 236 -14.70 -0.45 -3.93
CA THR A 236 -15.95 -1.00 -4.42
C THR A 236 -16.55 -1.87 -3.33
N ARG A 237 -17.88 -1.91 -3.25
CA ARG A 237 -18.56 -2.88 -2.40
C ARG A 237 -18.46 -4.27 -3.04
N THR A 238 -18.28 -5.26 -2.19
CA THR A 238 -18.41 -6.68 -2.52
C THR A 238 -19.87 -7.12 -2.47
N THR A 239 -20.65 -6.57 -1.53
CA THR A 239 -22.06 -6.91 -1.33
C THR A 239 -23.00 -5.89 -1.97
N ASN A 240 -24.31 -6.18 -2.01
CA ASN A 240 -25.33 -5.34 -2.66
C ASN A 240 -25.60 -4.00 -1.95
N GLY A 241 -24.87 -3.68 -0.88
CA GLY A 241 -25.14 -2.53 -0.03
C GLY A 241 -26.38 -2.74 0.85
N TRP A 242 -26.44 -1.97 1.94
CA TRP A 242 -27.52 -2.04 2.92
C TRP A 242 -28.19 -0.66 3.00
N ASP A 243 -29.51 -0.64 3.13
CA ASP A 243 -30.29 0.52 3.57
C ASP A 243 -31.04 0.17 4.86
N GLU A 244 -30.80 0.92 5.94
CA GLU A 244 -31.47 0.70 7.23
C GLU A 244 -32.97 1.02 7.14
N GLY A 245 -33.37 1.81 6.16
CA GLY A 245 -34.75 2.14 5.87
C GLY A 245 -35.55 1.05 5.15
N ASP A 246 -34.92 -0.02 4.63
CA ASP A 246 -35.61 -1.09 3.91
C ASP A 246 -36.17 -2.15 4.89
N PRO A 247 -37.51 -2.21 5.09
CA PRO A 247 -38.10 -3.17 6.03
C PRO A 247 -37.95 -4.63 5.56
N ALA A 248 -37.82 -4.88 4.26
CA ALA A 248 -37.60 -6.23 3.74
C ALA A 248 -36.21 -6.73 4.10
N PHE A 249 -35.19 -5.88 3.94
CA PHE A 249 -33.84 -6.19 4.35
C PHE A 249 -33.76 -6.44 5.85
N VAL A 250 -34.32 -5.56 6.68
CA VAL A 250 -34.28 -5.71 8.14
C VAL A 250 -34.93 -7.02 8.59
N ARG A 251 -36.03 -7.45 7.96
CA ARG A 251 -36.63 -8.77 8.24
C ARG A 251 -35.69 -9.92 7.88
N ALA A 252 -35.12 -9.91 6.67
CA ALA A 252 -34.19 -10.95 6.23
C ALA A 252 -32.94 -11.03 7.12
N LEU A 253 -32.38 -9.88 7.53
CA LEU A 253 -31.29 -9.83 8.50
C LEU A 253 -31.73 -10.40 9.86
N THR A 254 -32.91 -10.04 10.35
CA THR A 254 -33.43 -10.50 11.64
C THR A 254 -33.58 -12.01 11.65
N GLU A 255 -34.22 -12.60 10.64
CA GLU A 255 -34.34 -14.05 10.46
C GLU A 255 -32.95 -14.71 10.42
N ARG A 256 -32.03 -14.14 9.65
CA ARG A 256 -30.66 -14.62 9.51
C ARG A 256 -29.87 -14.62 10.82
N VAL A 257 -30.01 -13.60 11.66
CA VAL A 257 -29.29 -13.48 12.94
C VAL A 257 -29.96 -14.34 14.02
N GLN A 258 -31.28 -14.43 14.01
CA GLN A 258 -32.06 -15.20 14.99
C GLN A 258 -31.86 -16.71 14.85
N ASP A 259 -31.66 -17.22 13.63
CA ASP A 259 -31.36 -18.62 13.39
C ASP A 259 -29.99 -19.02 13.98
N ALA A 260 -30.03 -19.78 15.09
CA ALA A 260 -28.86 -20.30 15.76
C ALA A 260 -28.20 -21.48 15.02
N GLY A 261 -28.97 -22.17 14.17
CA GLY A 261 -28.52 -23.30 13.37
C GLY A 261 -27.98 -22.92 12.00
N TYR A 262 -28.12 -21.65 11.61
CA TYR A 262 -27.65 -21.17 10.31
C TYR A 262 -26.14 -21.36 10.15
N VAL A 263 -25.75 -22.04 9.08
CA VAL A 263 -24.35 -22.20 8.68
C VAL A 263 -24.06 -21.20 7.55
N PRO A 264 -23.16 -20.22 7.76
CA PRO A 264 -22.75 -19.31 6.69
C PRO A 264 -22.32 -20.04 5.42
N PRO A 265 -22.74 -19.57 4.24
CA PRO A 265 -22.30 -20.16 2.98
C PRO A 265 -20.78 -20.01 2.80
N ARG A 266 -20.20 -20.96 2.06
CA ARG A 266 -18.76 -20.96 1.73
C ARG A 266 -18.48 -20.61 0.28
N ASP A 267 -19.47 -20.69 -0.61
CA ASP A 267 -19.34 -20.20 -1.98
C ASP A 267 -19.47 -18.67 -2.02
N TYR A 268 -18.72 -18.06 -2.94
CA TYR A 268 -18.64 -16.60 -3.04
C TYR A 268 -20.00 -15.93 -3.24
N GLN A 269 -20.81 -16.43 -4.20
CA GLN A 269 -22.06 -15.78 -4.57
C GLN A 269 -23.10 -15.79 -3.45
N SER A 270 -23.27 -16.91 -2.76
CA SER A 270 -24.19 -17.00 -1.65
C SER A 270 -23.69 -16.19 -0.44
N PHE A 271 -22.38 -16.13 -0.22
CA PHE A 271 -21.79 -15.32 0.84
C PHE A 271 -22.04 -13.82 0.63
N VAL A 272 -21.81 -13.29 -0.58
CA VAL A 272 -22.04 -11.86 -0.83
C VAL A 272 -23.52 -11.47 -0.86
N ALA A 273 -24.41 -12.45 -1.10
CA ALA A 273 -25.86 -12.27 -1.03
C ALA A 273 -26.43 -12.38 0.39
N ASP A 274 -25.65 -12.88 1.36
CA ASP A 274 -26.09 -13.05 2.75
C ASP A 274 -26.39 -11.69 3.42
N PRO A 275 -27.57 -11.50 4.05
CA PRO A 275 -27.95 -10.22 4.64
C PRO A 275 -26.98 -9.76 5.74
N LEU A 276 -26.47 -10.70 6.55
CA LEU A 276 -25.52 -10.38 7.60
C LEU A 276 -24.16 -10.00 7.03
N SER A 277 -23.73 -10.62 5.95
CA SER A 277 -22.50 -10.26 5.23
C SER A 277 -22.58 -8.83 4.66
N THR A 278 -23.71 -8.46 4.09
CA THR A 278 -23.96 -7.08 3.61
C THR A 278 -23.92 -6.05 4.74
N TRP A 279 -24.52 -6.38 5.89
CA TRP A 279 -24.45 -5.54 7.10
C TRP A 279 -23.01 -5.44 7.65
N ILE A 280 -22.27 -6.55 7.67
CA ILE A 280 -20.87 -6.60 8.13
C ILE A 280 -19.98 -5.74 7.25
N GLU A 281 -20.10 -5.82 5.92
CA GLU A 281 -19.31 -4.98 5.03
C GLU A 281 -19.58 -3.49 5.26
N SER A 282 -20.85 -3.12 5.44
CA SER A 282 -21.25 -1.75 5.71
C SER A 282 -20.74 -1.24 7.06
N THR A 283 -20.68 -2.13 8.05
CA THR A 283 -20.27 -1.81 9.43
C THR A 283 -18.75 -1.72 9.58
N PHE A 284 -18.01 -2.68 9.01
CA PHE A 284 -16.57 -2.85 9.25
C PHE A 284 -15.70 -2.62 8.01
N GLY A 285 -16.27 -2.72 6.81
CA GLY A 285 -15.55 -2.61 5.55
C GLY A 285 -15.56 -1.18 5.01
N VAL A 286 -16.68 -0.79 4.40
CA VAL A 286 -16.82 0.48 3.68
C VAL A 286 -18.11 1.22 4.02
N ARG A 287 -18.01 2.54 4.08
CA ARG A 287 -19.14 3.46 4.27
C ARG A 287 -19.20 4.46 3.12
N GLN A 288 -20.40 4.98 2.85
CA GLN A 288 -20.60 6.03 1.86
C GLN A 288 -20.22 7.40 2.45
N GLU A 289 -19.42 8.18 1.72
CA GLU A 289 -19.08 9.57 2.04
C GLU A 289 -19.25 10.41 0.76
N GLY A 290 -20.40 11.07 0.62
CA GLY A 290 -20.80 11.71 -0.63
C GLY A 290 -21.01 10.67 -1.74
N GLU A 291 -20.33 10.85 -2.88
CA GLU A 291 -20.39 9.90 -4.01
C GLU A 291 -19.33 8.77 -3.91
N ARG A 292 -18.44 8.80 -2.92
CA ARG A 292 -17.33 7.85 -2.79
C ARG A 292 -17.52 6.88 -1.64
N LEU A 293 -16.99 5.67 -1.82
CA LEU A 293 -16.80 4.73 -0.72
C LEU A 293 -15.48 5.03 0.00
N VAL A 294 -15.54 5.05 1.33
CA VAL A 294 -14.37 5.20 2.22
C VAL A 294 -14.35 4.07 3.22
N ARG A 295 -13.17 3.75 3.77
CA ARG A 295 -13.06 2.74 4.83
C ARG A 295 -13.89 3.14 6.05
N SER A 296 -14.59 2.16 6.61
CA SER A 296 -15.29 2.35 7.88
C SER A 296 -14.28 2.54 9.03
N ILE A 297 -14.68 3.29 10.04
CA ILE A 297 -13.88 3.47 11.25
C ILE A 297 -13.89 2.13 12.01
N PRO A 298 -12.75 1.63 12.51
CA PRO A 298 -12.71 0.38 13.27
C PRO A 298 -13.66 0.41 14.47
N ARG A 299 -14.47 -0.65 14.63
CA ARG A 299 -15.43 -0.81 15.72
C ARG A 299 -15.25 -2.16 16.42
N SER A 300 -15.46 -2.17 17.73
CA SER A 300 -15.46 -3.40 18.52
C SER A 300 -16.76 -4.21 18.32
N ILE A 301 -16.65 -5.54 18.40
CA ILE A 301 -17.80 -6.47 18.43
C ILE A 301 -18.35 -6.63 19.87
N SER A 302 -17.77 -5.95 20.87
CA SER A 302 -18.07 -6.14 22.30
C SER A 302 -19.52 -5.81 22.70
N LEU A 303 -19.85 -6.18 23.95
CA LEU A 303 -21.12 -5.87 24.64
C LEU A 303 -21.29 -4.39 24.99
N GLU A 304 -20.35 -3.52 24.62
CA GLU A 304 -20.44 -2.09 24.89
C GLU A 304 -21.62 -1.46 24.12
N LYS A 305 -22.24 -0.44 24.71
CA LYS A 305 -23.42 0.23 24.14
C LYS A 305 -23.20 0.78 22.73
N GLU A 306 -21.95 1.07 22.36
CA GLU A 306 -21.55 1.60 21.05
C GLU A 306 -20.92 0.54 20.12
N GLY A 307 -20.78 -0.69 20.59
CA GLY A 307 -20.24 -1.82 19.82
C GLY A 307 -21.14 -2.19 18.65
N ALA A 308 -20.54 -2.82 17.64
CA ALA A 308 -21.25 -3.27 16.44
C ALA A 308 -22.39 -4.26 16.77
N ALA A 309 -22.20 -5.13 17.76
CA ALA A 309 -23.25 -6.07 18.18
C ALA A 309 -24.45 -5.38 18.85
N ALA A 310 -24.22 -4.27 19.57
CA ALA A 310 -25.30 -3.49 20.17
C ALA A 310 -26.13 -2.76 19.10
N GLU A 311 -25.50 -2.31 18.02
CA GLU A 311 -26.21 -1.78 16.86
C GLU A 311 -27.02 -2.85 16.15
N LEU A 312 -26.41 -4.01 15.86
CA LEU A 312 -27.12 -5.13 15.23
C LEU A 312 -28.35 -5.57 16.05
N SER A 313 -28.22 -5.62 17.37
CA SER A 313 -29.32 -5.92 18.30
C SER A 313 -30.43 -4.87 18.24
N ARG A 314 -30.08 -3.58 18.10
CA ARG A 314 -31.07 -2.49 18.02
C ARG A 314 -31.86 -2.55 16.71
N VAL A 315 -31.19 -2.82 15.60
CA VAL A 315 -31.78 -2.91 14.27
C VAL A 315 -32.69 -4.14 14.14
N THR A 316 -32.25 -5.29 14.65
CA THR A 316 -32.96 -6.58 14.49
C THR A 316 -33.92 -6.92 15.62
N GLY A 317 -33.75 -6.31 16.81
CA GLY A 317 -34.42 -6.74 18.04
C GLY A 317 -33.90 -8.07 18.61
N VAL A 318 -32.91 -8.70 17.99
CA VAL A 318 -32.32 -9.96 18.47
C VAL A 318 -31.40 -9.68 19.66
N HIS A 319 -31.37 -10.62 20.63
CA HIS A 319 -30.52 -10.49 21.82
C HIS A 319 -29.03 -10.31 21.47
N ILE A 320 -28.35 -9.38 22.15
CA ILE A 320 -26.97 -8.98 21.85
C ILE A 320 -25.97 -10.14 21.80
N LEU A 321 -26.07 -11.12 22.69
CA LEU A 321 -25.18 -12.29 22.68
C LEU A 321 -25.30 -13.11 21.40
N ARG A 322 -26.52 -13.21 20.83
CA ARG A 322 -26.71 -13.90 19.55
C ARG A 322 -26.11 -13.10 18.41
N CYS A 323 -26.26 -11.77 18.44
CA CYS A 323 -25.63 -10.86 17.48
C CYS A 323 -24.10 -11.01 17.45
N ILE A 324 -23.45 -11.07 18.63
CA ILE A 324 -22.00 -11.30 18.74
C ILE A 324 -21.61 -12.60 18.05
N THR A 325 -22.27 -13.71 18.40
CA THR A 325 -21.97 -15.02 17.82
C THR A 325 -22.18 -15.03 16.30
N ALA A 326 -23.27 -14.42 15.81
CA ALA A 326 -23.57 -14.36 14.38
C ALA A 326 -22.51 -13.57 13.61
N ILE A 327 -22.09 -12.40 14.13
CA ILE A 327 -21.02 -11.59 13.53
C ILE A 327 -19.71 -12.38 13.46
N GLN A 328 -19.32 -13.03 14.56
CA GLN A 328 -18.10 -13.84 14.61
C GLN A 328 -18.14 -15.01 13.63
N GLN A 329 -19.27 -15.74 13.54
CA GLN A 329 -19.46 -16.83 12.59
C GLN A 329 -19.34 -16.35 11.14
N ALA A 330 -19.96 -15.22 10.81
CA ALA A 330 -19.92 -14.66 9.46
C ALA A 330 -18.53 -14.11 9.08
N LEU A 331 -17.80 -13.48 10.01
CA LEU A 331 -16.41 -13.04 9.77
C LEU A 331 -15.47 -14.23 9.52
N LEU A 332 -15.62 -15.31 10.31
CA LEU A 332 -14.86 -16.55 10.09
C LEU A 332 -15.21 -17.21 8.77
N ALA A 333 -16.50 -17.26 8.43
CA ALA A 333 -16.96 -17.78 7.15
C ALA A 333 -16.41 -16.97 5.97
N GLY A 334 -16.35 -15.64 6.06
CA GLY A 334 -15.75 -14.80 5.02
C GLY A 334 -14.26 -15.05 4.82
N TYR A 335 -13.55 -15.51 5.85
CA TYR A 335 -12.16 -15.96 5.76
C TYR A 335 -12.02 -17.35 5.12
N GLU A 336 -12.96 -18.26 5.39
CA GLU A 336 -13.01 -19.61 4.81
C GLU A 336 -13.67 -19.68 3.43
N CYS A 337 -14.35 -18.61 3.02
CA CYS A 337 -15.12 -18.54 1.78
C CYS A 337 -14.20 -18.67 0.56
N GLU A 338 -14.72 -19.37 -0.46
CA GLU A 338 -14.09 -19.47 -1.76
C GLU A 338 -13.86 -18.07 -2.34
N PRO A 339 -12.70 -17.81 -2.94
CA PRO A 339 -12.41 -16.52 -3.52
C PRO A 339 -13.32 -16.25 -4.73
N HIS A 340 -13.45 -14.98 -5.08
CA HIS A 340 -14.15 -14.55 -6.29
C HIS A 340 -13.64 -15.35 -7.50
N PRO A 341 -14.54 -15.95 -8.31
CA PRO A 341 -14.16 -16.93 -9.33
C PRO A 341 -13.22 -16.36 -10.41
N GLU A 342 -13.40 -15.09 -10.80
CA GLU A 342 -12.56 -14.44 -11.81
C GLU A 342 -11.31 -13.75 -11.25
N THR A 343 -11.43 -13.04 -10.13
CA THR A 343 -10.35 -12.18 -9.61
C THR A 343 -9.48 -12.88 -8.56
N GLY A 344 -9.93 -14.01 -8.01
CA GLY A 344 -9.26 -14.69 -6.90
C GLY A 344 -9.29 -13.91 -5.58
N ALA A 345 -10.06 -12.82 -5.49
CA ALA A 345 -10.14 -11.99 -4.30
C ALA A 345 -11.06 -12.62 -3.23
N ALA A 346 -10.63 -12.63 -1.97
CA ALA A 346 -11.51 -13.00 -0.86
C ALA A 346 -12.66 -11.99 -0.73
N PRO A 347 -13.88 -12.43 -0.36
CA PRO A 347 -15.04 -11.55 -0.24
C PRO A 347 -14.84 -10.46 0.80
N PHE A 348 -14.26 -10.81 1.95
CA PHE A 348 -13.80 -9.86 2.95
C PHE A 348 -12.27 -9.86 3.04
N ALA A 349 -11.68 -8.66 3.04
CA ALA A 349 -10.27 -8.45 3.34
C ALA A 349 -9.97 -8.58 4.85
N PHE A 350 -10.60 -9.53 5.52
CA PHE A 350 -10.38 -9.83 6.94
C PHE A 350 -9.16 -10.75 7.06
N ARG A 351 -8.09 -10.28 7.71
CA ARG A 351 -6.95 -11.14 8.06
C ARG A 351 -6.82 -11.19 9.58
N LEU A 352 -6.92 -12.39 10.16
CA LEU A 352 -6.92 -12.59 11.61
C LEU A 352 -5.72 -11.91 12.33
N HIS A 353 -4.55 -11.89 11.69
CA HIS A 353 -3.35 -11.24 12.24
C HIS A 353 -3.44 -9.71 12.33
N GLN A 354 -4.43 -9.07 11.72
CA GLN A 354 -4.69 -7.63 11.88
C GLN A 354 -5.42 -7.32 13.18
N PHE A 355 -6.00 -8.33 13.84
CA PHE A 355 -6.64 -8.24 15.15
C PHE A 355 -5.76 -8.76 16.29
N ILE A 356 -4.68 -9.47 15.94
CA ILE A 356 -3.61 -9.80 16.88
C ILE A 356 -2.65 -8.61 16.85
N SER A 357 -2.59 -7.83 17.93
CA SER A 357 -1.58 -6.79 18.03
C SER A 357 -0.20 -7.44 17.81
N LYS A 358 0.67 -6.78 17.02
CA LYS A 358 2.08 -7.15 17.04
C LYS A 358 2.50 -7.13 18.51
N GLY A 359 3.13 -8.21 18.97
CA GLY A 359 3.76 -8.20 20.29
C GLY A 359 4.65 -6.97 20.38
N ASP A 360 4.37 -6.10 21.34
CA ASP A 360 5.12 -4.87 21.56
C ASP A 360 6.02 -5.04 22.79
N THR A 361 7.02 -4.18 22.92
CA THR A 361 7.93 -4.22 24.07
C THR A 361 7.18 -3.76 25.31
N ILE A 362 6.97 -4.66 26.27
CA ILE A 362 6.47 -4.30 27.59
C ILE A 362 7.67 -3.90 28.45
N TYR A 363 7.68 -2.65 28.92
CA TYR A 363 8.63 -2.18 29.91
C TYR A 363 8.05 -2.40 31.30
N ALA A 364 8.86 -2.93 32.20
CA ALA A 364 8.48 -3.20 33.59
C ALA A 364 9.41 -2.42 34.54
N SER A 365 8.86 -1.87 35.63
CA SER A 365 9.70 -1.41 36.74
C SER A 365 10.35 -2.60 37.47
N LEU A 366 11.45 -2.36 38.17
CA LEU A 366 12.19 -3.39 38.91
C LEU A 366 11.56 -3.73 40.28
N GLU A 367 10.38 -3.18 40.58
CA GLU A 367 9.71 -3.32 41.89
C GLU A 367 8.96 -4.65 42.01
N THR A 368 8.69 -5.06 43.26
CA THR A 368 7.98 -6.32 43.58
C THR A 368 6.57 -6.40 42.96
N LYS A 369 5.95 -5.23 42.70
CA LYS A 369 4.74 -5.09 41.89
C LYS A 369 5.09 -4.22 40.68
N PRO A 370 5.57 -4.81 39.57
CA PRO A 370 6.10 -4.05 38.45
C PRO A 370 5.01 -3.19 37.80
N HIS A 371 5.33 -1.92 37.54
CA HIS A 371 4.54 -1.07 36.68
C HIS A 371 4.82 -1.44 35.23
N LEU A 372 3.79 -1.83 34.48
CA LEU A 372 3.90 -2.24 33.08
C LEU A 372 3.45 -1.11 32.16
N THR A 373 4.25 -0.81 31.14
CA THR A 373 3.93 0.21 30.14
C THR A 373 4.42 -0.20 28.75
N LEU A 374 3.74 0.27 27.71
CA LEU A 374 4.14 0.13 26.31
C LEU A 374 5.06 1.26 25.84
N GLN A 375 5.21 2.31 26.65
CA GLN A 375 6.06 3.45 26.33
C GLN A 375 7.35 3.37 27.15
N ARG A 376 8.50 3.38 26.47
CA ARG A 376 9.80 3.43 27.16
C ARG A 376 9.87 4.69 28.00
N GLN A 377 10.01 4.52 29.31
CA GLN A 377 10.16 5.60 30.28
C GLN A 377 11.35 5.31 31.18
N GLN A 378 12.00 6.36 31.68
CA GLN A 378 13.10 6.24 32.62
C GLN A 378 12.63 6.19 34.09
N TYR A 379 11.41 6.68 34.34
CA TYR A 379 10.79 6.77 35.67
C TYR A 379 9.36 6.20 35.59
N VAL A 380 8.88 5.61 36.69
CA VAL A 380 7.47 5.22 36.82
C VAL A 380 6.64 6.50 36.95
N PRO A 381 5.53 6.66 36.19
CA PRO A 381 4.62 7.79 36.36
C PRO A 381 4.00 7.76 37.76
N GLY A 382 4.37 8.71 38.62
CA GLY A 382 3.93 8.78 40.01
C GLY A 382 4.42 10.05 40.67
#